data_AF-A0AAW5EKW3-F1
#
_entry.id   AF-A0AAW5EKW3-F1
#
_cell.length_a   1.000
_cell.length_b   1.000
_cell.length_c   1.000
_cell.angle_alpha   90.00
_cell.angle_beta   90.00
_cell.angle_gamma   90.00
#
_symmetry.space_group_name_H-M   'P 1'
#
loop_
_entity.id
_entity.type
_entity.pdbx_description
1 polymer ?
#
loop_
_entity_poly.entity_id
_entity_poly.type
_entity_poly.pdbx_seq_one_letter_code
_entity_poly.pdbx_strand_id
1 'polypeptide(L)'
;EERRWRTDNNPLGYLYFRLFNHAFMYHPYHWTPIGFFKDIENWSIEDIKEFHSTYYQPKNAILIVSGDIDSEEVFSGAKKHFEK
;
A
#
# COMPACT_ATOMS: atom_id res chain seq x y z
N GLU A 1 -11.16 11.51 6.61
CA GLU A 1 -10.26 12.69 6.67
C GLU A 1 -9.16 12.76 5.60
N GLU A 2 -8.23 11.80 5.49
CA GLU A 2 -7.10 11.95 4.54
C GLU A 2 -7.53 12.15 3.08
N ARG A 3 -8.49 11.36 2.58
CA ARG A 3 -9.02 11.52 1.21
C ARG A 3 -9.56 12.94 0.95
N ARG A 4 -10.32 13.48 1.90
CA ARG A 4 -10.89 14.82 1.80
C ARG A 4 -9.78 15.87 1.71
N TRP A 5 -8.75 15.74 2.53
CA TRP A 5 -7.65 16.72 2.58
C TRP A 5 -6.70 16.63 1.37
N ARG A 6 -6.30 15.42 0.97
CA ARG A 6 -5.28 15.22 -0.08
C ARG A 6 -5.84 15.12 -1.50
N THR A 7 -7.12 14.76 -1.64
CA THR A 7 -7.75 14.53 -2.96
C THR A 7 -8.93 15.46 -3.17
N ASP A 8 -10.00 15.35 -2.38
CA ASP A 8 -11.28 16.01 -2.74
C ASP A 8 -11.23 17.54 -2.57
N ASN A 9 -10.53 18.05 -1.55
CA ASN A 9 -10.34 19.49 -1.30
C ASN A 9 -9.04 20.05 -1.93
N ASN A 10 -8.33 19.25 -2.72
CA ASN A 10 -7.12 19.67 -3.43
C ASN A 10 -7.38 19.62 -4.94
N PRO A 11 -7.33 20.76 -5.67
CA PRO A 11 -7.68 20.80 -7.09
C PRO A 11 -6.77 19.89 -7.96
N LEU A 12 -5.47 19.81 -7.64
CA LEU A 12 -4.54 18.93 -8.36
C LEU A 12 -4.75 17.46 -7.97
N GLY A 13 -5.01 17.18 -6.70
CA GLY A 13 -5.34 15.84 -6.22
C GLY A 13 -6.60 15.30 -6.90
N TYR A 14 -7.66 16.11 -6.97
CA TYR A 14 -8.90 15.76 -7.65
C TYR A 14 -8.71 15.56 -9.16
N LEU A 15 -7.96 16.44 -9.83
CA LEU A 15 -7.64 16.30 -11.25
C LEU A 15 -6.92 14.97 -11.52
N TYR A 16 -5.88 14.65 -10.74
CA TYR A 16 -5.11 13.42 -10.89
C TYR A 16 -5.98 12.17 -10.67
N PHE A 17 -6.81 12.19 -9.62
CA PHE A 17 -7.78 11.12 -9.35
C PHE A 17 -8.69 10.88 -10.56
N ARG A 18 -9.29 11.95 -11.10
CA ARG A 18 -10.19 11.88 -12.26
C ARG A 18 -9.47 11.45 -13.53
N LEU A 19 -8.23 11.90 -13.75
CA LEU A 19 -7.42 11.49 -14.89
C LEU A 19 -7.23 9.97 -14.92
N PHE A 20 -6.83 9.36 -13.80
CA PHE A 20 -6.62 7.90 -13.74
C PHE A 20 -7.92 7.12 -13.94
N ASN A 21 -9.02 7.58 -13.33
CA ASN A 21 -10.35 6.99 -13.53
C ASN A 21 -10.78 6.95 -15.01
N HIS A 22 -10.34 7.91 -15.85
CA HIS A 22 -10.73 8.00 -17.26
C HIS A 22 -9.68 7.39 -18.20
N ALA A 23 -8.40 7.49 -17.86
CA ALA A 23 -7.31 6.95 -18.67
C ALA A 23 -7.30 5.41 -18.64
N PHE A 24 -7.66 4.82 -17.49
CA PHE A 24 -7.74 3.38 -17.32
C PHE A 24 -9.21 2.97 -17.18
N MET A 25 -9.79 2.43 -18.25
CA MET A 25 -11.21 2.01 -18.22
C MET A 25 -11.42 0.64 -17.58
N TYR A 26 -10.40 -0.22 -17.58
CA TYR A 26 -10.47 -1.60 -17.07
C TYR A 26 -9.33 -1.94 -16.10
N HIS A 27 -8.14 -1.38 -16.31
CA HIS A 27 -6.97 -1.72 -15.49
C HIS A 27 -7.12 -1.19 -14.05
N PRO A 28 -6.67 -1.92 -13.01
CA PRO A 28 -6.76 -1.50 -11.60
C PRO A 28 -6.13 -0.14 -11.29
N TYR A 29 -5.29 0.40 -12.17
CA TYR A 29 -4.78 1.77 -12.02
C TYR A 29 -5.86 2.84 -12.11
N HIS A 30 -7.07 2.49 -12.54
CA HIS A 30 -8.19 3.41 -12.52
C HIS A 30 -8.54 3.88 -11.11
N TRP A 31 -8.40 3.03 -10.08
CA TRP A 31 -8.52 3.45 -8.69
C TRP A 31 -7.13 3.88 -8.16
N THR A 32 -7.05 5.09 -7.63
CA THR A 32 -5.80 5.55 -6.98
C THR A 32 -5.67 4.93 -5.58
N PRO A 33 -4.45 4.86 -4.99
CA PRO A 33 -4.22 4.18 -3.71
C PRO A 33 -5.13 4.58 -2.54
N ILE A 34 -5.66 5.81 -2.52
CA ILE A 34 -6.57 6.27 -1.46
C ILE A 34 -7.95 5.58 -1.50
N GLY A 35 -8.30 4.88 -2.58
CA GLY A 35 -9.61 4.22 -2.77
C GLY A 35 -10.76 5.19 -3.05
N PHE A 36 -11.98 4.69 -3.29
CA PHE A 36 -13.18 5.52 -3.43
C PHE A 36 -13.82 5.83 -2.08
N PHE A 37 -14.47 6.99 -1.95
CA PHE A 37 -15.08 7.41 -0.68
C PHE A 37 -16.07 6.37 -0.13
N LYS A 38 -16.94 5.83 -1.01
CA LYS A 38 -17.92 4.81 -0.63
C LYS A 38 -17.27 3.49 -0.21
N ASP A 39 -16.16 3.09 -0.81
CA ASP A 39 -15.48 1.85 -0.42
C ASP A 39 -14.88 2.00 0.98
N ILE A 40 -14.24 3.14 1.25
CA ILE A 40 -13.66 3.46 2.57
C ILE A 40 -14.72 3.42 3.67
N GLU A 41 -15.92 3.94 3.41
CA GLU A 41 -17.02 3.92 4.39
C GLU A 41 -17.57 2.52 4.66
N ASN A 42 -17.38 1.58 3.73
CA ASN A 42 -17.94 0.23 3.83
C ASN A 42 -16.91 -0.83 4.26
N TRP A 43 -15.63 -0.49 4.41
CA TRP A 43 -14.63 -1.44 4.89
C TRP A 43 -14.89 -1.88 6.32
N SER A 44 -14.83 -3.19 6.54
CA SER A 44 -14.84 -3.81 7.86
C SER A 44 -13.42 -4.04 8.38
N ILE A 45 -13.30 -4.31 9.68
CA ILE A 45 -12.02 -4.71 10.25
C ILE A 45 -11.58 -6.10 9.75
N GLU A 46 -12.54 -6.95 9.42
CA GLU A 46 -12.31 -8.26 8.81
C GLU A 46 -11.63 -8.13 7.44
N ASP A 47 -12.09 -7.22 6.58
CA ASP A 47 -11.47 -6.95 5.27
C ASP A 47 -9.99 -6.55 5.41
N ILE A 48 -9.70 -5.70 6.39
CA ILE A 48 -8.32 -5.23 6.67
C ILE A 48 -7.45 -6.38 7.17
N LYS A 49 -7.98 -7.22 8.07
CA LYS A 49 -7.27 -8.39 8.59
C LYS A 49 -6.99 -9.41 7.50
N GLU A 50 -7.96 -9.66 6.61
CA GLU A 50 -7.80 -10.58 5.48
C GLU A 50 -6.77 -10.07 4.49
N PHE A 51 -6.83 -8.78 4.14
CA PHE A 51 -5.82 -8.14 3.30
C PHE A 51 -4.42 -8.27 3.91
N HIS A 52 -4.25 -7.94 5.19
CA HIS A 52 -2.98 -8.08 5.89
C HIS A 52 -2.48 -9.53 5.87
N SER A 53 -3.32 -10.48 6.28
CA SER A 53 -2.99 -11.91 6.29
C SER A 53 -2.55 -12.41 4.92
N THR A 54 -3.19 -11.95 3.85
CA THR A 54 -2.93 -12.38 2.48
C THR A 54 -1.62 -11.79 1.93
N TYR A 55 -1.41 -10.48 2.09
CA TYR A 55 -0.35 -9.77 1.37
C TYR A 55 0.89 -9.45 2.21
N TYR A 56 0.79 -9.35 3.54
CA TYR A 56 1.91 -9.06 4.44
C TYR A 56 2.60 -10.36 4.89
N GLN A 57 3.28 -11.01 3.96
CA GLN A 57 4.00 -12.27 4.20
C GLN A 57 5.48 -12.10 3.82
N PRO A 58 6.44 -12.74 4.53
CA PRO A 58 7.87 -12.63 4.23
C PRO A 58 8.21 -12.96 2.77
N LYS A 59 7.53 -13.96 2.18
CA LYS A 59 7.70 -14.33 0.76
C LYS A 59 7.27 -13.25 -0.25
N ASN A 60 6.51 -12.26 0.18
CA ASN A 60 6.02 -11.14 -0.63
C ASN A 60 6.67 -9.80 -0.20
N ALA A 61 7.78 -9.86 0.54
CA ALA A 61 8.47 -8.69 1.07
C ALA A 61 9.95 -8.68 0.64
N ILE A 62 10.53 -7.47 0.57
CA ILE A 62 11.97 -7.25 0.34
C ILE A 62 12.49 -6.43 1.51
N LEU A 63 13.52 -6.93 2.20
CA LEU A 63 14.24 -6.20 3.23
C LEU A 63 15.47 -5.53 2.60
N ILE A 64 15.57 -4.20 2.74
CA ILE A 64 16.72 -3.42 2.26
C ILE A 64 17.41 -2.80 3.47
N VAL A 65 18.72 -3.06 3.62
CA VAL A 65 19.57 -2.52 4.68
C VAL A 65 20.76 -1.82 4.03
N SER A 66 21.06 -0.59 4.46
CA SER A 66 22.14 0.22 3.88
C SER A 66 22.80 1.07 4.97
N GLY A 67 24.12 1.18 4.91
CA GLY A 67 24.94 1.93 5.86
C GLY A 67 26.31 1.29 6.06
N ASP A 68 26.96 1.62 7.17
CA ASP A 68 28.14 0.91 7.66
C ASP A 68 27.67 -0.37 8.38
N ILE A 69 27.68 -1.49 7.67
CA ILE A 69 27.08 -2.75 8.13
C ILE A 69 27.97 -3.94 7.78
N ASP A 70 27.93 -4.96 8.64
CA ASP A 70 28.40 -6.30 8.30
C ASP A 70 27.25 -7.09 7.65
N SER A 71 27.48 -7.57 6.43
CA SER A 71 26.48 -8.35 5.69
C SER A 71 26.12 -9.67 6.39
N GLU A 72 27.07 -10.33 7.04
CA GLU A 72 26.83 -11.64 7.68
C GLU A 72 25.90 -11.49 8.89
N GLU A 73 26.10 -10.44 9.69
CA GLU A 73 25.22 -10.11 10.82
C GLU A 73 23.80 -9.81 10.34
N VAL A 74 23.67 -9.03 9.26
CA VAL A 74 22.37 -8.68 8.67
C VAL A 74 21.65 -9.92 8.16
N PHE A 75 22.32 -10.80 7.41
CA PHE A 75 21.69 -12.02 6.91
C PHE A 75 21.34 -13.00 8.03
N SER A 76 22.20 -13.13 9.05
CA SER A 76 21.93 -13.96 10.23
C SER A 76 20.70 -13.46 11.00
N GLY A 77 20.62 -12.15 11.25
CA GLY A 77 19.47 -11.51 11.87
C GLY A 77 18.20 -11.66 11.04
N ALA A 78 18.29 -11.45 9.73
CA ALA A 78 17.14 -11.61 8.82
C ALA A 78 16.58 -13.03 8.86
N LYS A 79 17.45 -14.05 8.80
CA LYS A 79 17.02 -15.46 8.94
C LYS A 79 16.35 -15.70 10.29
N LYS A 80 16.98 -15.27 11.38
CA LYS A 80 16.44 -15.42 12.74
C LYS A 80 15.01 -14.87 12.90
N HIS A 81 14.71 -13.74 12.25
CA HIS A 81 13.44 -13.02 12.46
C HIS A 81 12.37 -13.28 11.39
N PHE A 82 12.75 -13.66 10.16
CA PHE A 82 11.83 -13.71 9.02
C PHE A 82 11.81 -15.06 8.28
N GLU A 83 12.64 -16.05 8.65
CA GLU A 83 12.67 -17.37 7.99
C GLU A 83 11.45 -18.26 8.32
N LYS A 84 10.63 -17.87 9.31
CA LYS A 84 9.43 -18.61 9.72
C LYS A 84 8.17 -18.12 9.01
#